data_AF-A0AAD9YK33-F1
#
_entry.id   AF-A0AAD9YK33-F1
#
_cell.length_a   1.000
_cell.length_b   1.000
_cell.length_c   1.000
_cell.angle_alpha   90.00
_cell.angle_beta   90.00
_cell.angle_gamma   90.00
#
_symmetry.space_group_name_H-M   'P 1'
#
loop_
_entity.id
_entity.type
_entity.pdbx_description
1 polymer ?
#
loop_
_entity_poly.entity_id
_entity_poly.type
_entity_poly.pdbx_seq_one_letter_code
_entity_poly.pdbx_strand_id
1 'polypeptide(L)'
;MSAEDENLGPLVRLWGLRTEQLPAPSATTADLAPFLIAVLQEAVPFIDAVAPKDGTARPSEWKAKGTKSYPESTAQVELYERVIPAAELEKEAARNSLSNGVDAAETWACRRSIHKDRPSKGTAAWEEFVKCFKDDHVEAEKAFTPNVMEAREALAWDCAGVAIEEGGSTWDDFRVGVFEIKHKLGMPLRNRVFPELIITAKAREADEFIVVSIPMADLDKADYGGLVKEKGIVMAAYASVERVRKTPTGAIEWIMATASDAKGVLPAWIQAKAVLGVVAKDVALFLGWIAEEREKGTSVGKWTAVKGNRADPNRRASTPLEDGESSSQGRTSRQGVSSRHGKEPAASLNGTRAGTNGQAHV
;
A
#
# COMPACT_ATOMS: atom_id res chain seq x y z
N MET A 1 -3.30 8.85 -29.58
CA MET A 1 -2.10 8.31 -28.94
C MET A 1 -2.12 6.83 -29.23
N SER A 2 -1.15 6.35 -30.00
CA SER A 2 -0.96 4.91 -30.25
C SER A 2 -0.74 4.23 -28.90
N ALA A 3 -1.48 3.15 -28.64
CA ALA A 3 -1.16 2.23 -27.56
C ALA A 3 0.24 1.67 -27.86
N GLU A 4 1.27 2.29 -27.29
CA GLU A 4 2.50 1.56 -27.03
C GLU A 4 2.08 0.35 -26.20
N ASP A 5 2.52 -0.84 -26.63
CA ASP A 5 2.20 -2.13 -25.99
C ASP A 5 2.39 -1.98 -24.48
N GLU A 6 1.29 -1.84 -23.74
CA GLU A 6 1.37 -1.76 -22.29
C GLU A 6 2.01 -3.08 -21.83
N ASN A 7 3.17 -2.99 -21.19
CA ASN A 7 3.85 -4.19 -20.71
C ASN A 7 3.13 -4.69 -19.46
N LEU A 8 2.05 -5.44 -19.69
CA LEU A 8 1.24 -6.04 -18.65
C LEU A 8 2.11 -6.99 -17.80
N GLY A 9 2.97 -7.75 -18.46
CA GLY A 9 3.87 -8.71 -17.82
C GLY A 9 3.14 -9.97 -17.34
N PRO A 10 3.85 -11.12 -17.27
CA PRO A 10 3.21 -12.40 -17.02
C PRO A 10 3.06 -12.81 -15.55
N LEU A 11 3.70 -12.11 -14.61
CA LEU A 11 3.86 -12.61 -13.24
C LEU A 11 2.71 -12.16 -12.33
N VAL A 12 2.37 -10.87 -12.32
CA VAL A 12 1.41 -10.29 -11.37
C VAL A 12 0.00 -10.36 -11.95
N ARG A 13 -0.53 -11.58 -12.13
CA ARG A 13 -1.83 -11.83 -12.80
C ARG A 13 -2.64 -12.91 -12.12
N LEU A 14 -3.95 -12.89 -12.35
CA LEU A 14 -4.91 -13.81 -11.72
C LEU A 14 -4.77 -15.26 -12.20
N TRP A 15 -4.14 -15.50 -13.36
CA TRP A 15 -3.81 -16.84 -13.82
C TRP A 15 -2.76 -17.54 -12.94
N GLY A 16 -1.98 -16.77 -12.17
CA GLY A 16 -1.01 -17.26 -11.21
C GLY A 16 0.26 -17.91 -11.77
N LEU A 17 1.22 -18.11 -10.88
CA LEU A 17 2.45 -18.84 -11.16
C LEU A 17 2.23 -20.33 -10.96
N ARG A 18 2.93 -21.11 -11.77
CA ARG A 18 3.14 -22.53 -11.51
C ARG A 18 4.33 -22.73 -10.59
N THR A 19 4.31 -23.79 -9.80
CA THR A 19 5.40 -24.15 -8.89
C THR A 19 6.76 -24.29 -9.58
N GLU A 20 6.78 -24.73 -10.84
CA GLU A 20 8.01 -24.82 -11.64
C GLU A 20 8.60 -23.45 -12.06
N GLN A 21 7.82 -22.37 -11.97
CA GLN A 21 8.26 -21.01 -12.24
C GLN A 21 8.91 -20.33 -11.03
N LEU A 22 8.80 -20.95 -9.84
CA LEU A 22 9.41 -20.42 -8.63
C LEU A 22 10.91 -20.74 -8.60
N PRO A 23 11.73 -19.87 -7.99
CA PRO A 23 13.10 -20.23 -7.64
C PRO A 23 13.13 -21.53 -6.83
N ALA A 24 14.17 -22.34 -7.02
CA ALA A 24 14.32 -23.57 -6.22
C ALA A 24 14.30 -23.24 -4.71
N PRO A 25 13.78 -24.13 -3.84
CA PRO A 25 13.80 -23.90 -2.39
C PRO A 25 15.19 -23.63 -1.81
N SER A 26 16.25 -24.12 -2.47
CA SER A 26 17.64 -23.91 -2.11
C SER A 26 18.31 -22.74 -2.85
N ALA A 27 17.53 -21.89 -3.53
CA ALA A 27 18.03 -20.76 -4.30
C ALA A 27 18.86 -19.82 -3.41
N THR A 28 20.00 -19.38 -3.93
CA THR A 28 20.83 -18.37 -3.28
C THR A 28 20.30 -16.97 -3.57
N THR A 29 20.83 -15.96 -2.87
CA THR A 29 20.57 -14.53 -3.14
C THR A 29 20.71 -14.18 -4.63
N ALA A 30 21.71 -14.73 -5.32
CA ALA A 30 21.96 -14.47 -6.74
C ALA A 30 20.91 -15.13 -7.66
N ASP A 31 20.36 -16.26 -7.25
CA ASP A 31 19.33 -16.99 -7.99
C ASP A 31 17.95 -16.33 -7.83
N LEU A 32 17.70 -15.70 -6.67
CA LEU A 32 16.45 -14.99 -6.38
C LEU A 32 16.34 -13.65 -7.13
N ALA A 33 17.46 -12.94 -7.30
CA ALA A 33 17.44 -11.57 -7.80
C ALA A 33 16.74 -11.40 -9.16
N PRO A 34 17.00 -12.21 -10.20
CA PRO A 34 16.33 -12.05 -11.49
C PRO A 34 14.82 -12.19 -11.41
N PHE A 35 14.32 -13.13 -10.60
CA PHE A 35 12.89 -13.34 -10.40
C PHE A 35 12.24 -12.16 -9.68
N LEU A 36 12.88 -11.67 -8.61
CA LEU A 36 12.38 -10.53 -7.85
C LEU A 36 12.43 -9.21 -8.65
N ILE A 37 13.45 -9.02 -9.49
CA ILE A 37 13.51 -7.90 -10.45
C ILE A 37 12.29 -7.93 -11.37
N ALA A 38 12.00 -9.09 -11.98
CA ALA A 38 10.87 -9.22 -12.90
C ALA A 38 9.52 -8.95 -12.20
N VAL A 39 9.34 -9.41 -10.96
CA VAL A 39 8.12 -9.10 -10.19
C VAL A 39 8.00 -7.59 -9.92
N LEU A 40 9.08 -6.93 -9.49
CA LEU A 40 9.06 -5.50 -9.20
C LEU A 40 8.85 -4.64 -10.47
N GLN A 41 9.39 -5.07 -11.61
CA GLN A 41 9.19 -4.42 -12.91
C GLN A 41 7.72 -4.41 -13.34
N GLU A 42 6.93 -5.39 -12.91
CA GLU A 42 5.48 -5.38 -13.12
C GLU A 42 4.75 -4.60 -12.01
N ALA A 43 5.07 -4.89 -10.74
CA ALA A 43 4.31 -4.40 -9.60
C ALA A 43 4.47 -2.89 -9.36
N VAL A 44 5.70 -2.35 -9.46
CA VAL A 44 5.98 -0.94 -9.14
C VAL A 44 5.28 0.00 -10.12
N PRO A 45 5.45 -0.14 -11.46
CA PRO A 45 4.73 0.70 -12.41
C PRO A 45 3.21 0.54 -12.31
N PHE A 46 2.72 -0.68 -12.06
CA PHE A 46 1.29 -0.96 -11.96
C PHE A 46 0.61 -0.16 -10.82
N ILE A 47 1.23 -0.12 -9.64
CA ILE A 47 0.69 0.64 -8.50
C ILE A 47 0.99 2.14 -8.62
N ASP A 48 2.10 2.53 -9.25
CA ASP A 48 2.41 3.93 -9.59
C ASP A 48 1.37 4.55 -10.51
N ALA A 49 0.84 3.79 -11.49
CA ALA A 49 -0.21 4.25 -12.38
C ALA A 49 -1.51 4.67 -11.65
N VAL A 50 -1.75 4.21 -10.42
CA VAL A 50 -2.91 4.67 -9.64
C VAL A 50 -2.62 5.98 -8.89
N ALA A 51 -1.42 6.10 -8.34
CA ALA A 51 -1.01 7.23 -7.50
C ALA A 51 0.46 7.60 -7.78
N PRO A 52 0.72 8.32 -8.89
CA PRO A 52 2.08 8.68 -9.29
C PRO A 52 2.83 9.43 -8.18
N LYS A 53 4.12 9.13 -7.98
CA LYS A 53 4.93 9.76 -6.92
C LYS A 53 5.16 11.25 -7.15
N ASP A 54 5.20 11.68 -8.40
CA ASP A 54 5.40 13.06 -8.82
C ASP A 54 4.11 13.91 -8.81
N GLY A 55 2.97 13.30 -8.44
CA GLY A 55 1.68 13.98 -8.41
C GLY A 55 1.11 14.28 -9.80
N THR A 56 1.66 13.67 -10.86
CA THR A 56 1.09 13.78 -12.20
C THR A 56 -0.32 13.21 -12.26
N ALA A 57 -1.11 13.69 -13.23
CA ALA A 57 -2.46 13.22 -13.44
C ALA A 57 -2.45 11.70 -13.68
N ARG A 58 -3.36 10.99 -13.00
CA ARG A 58 -3.56 9.56 -13.17
C ARG A 58 -3.74 9.21 -14.66
N PRO A 59 -2.99 8.25 -15.20
CA PRO A 59 -3.32 7.61 -16.48
C PRO A 59 -4.81 7.24 -16.55
N SER A 60 -5.41 7.30 -17.74
CA SER A 60 -6.83 7.01 -17.96
C SER A 60 -7.25 5.57 -17.65
N GLU A 61 -6.29 4.71 -17.31
CA GLU A 61 -6.46 3.27 -17.08
C GLU A 61 -7.26 2.95 -15.81
N TRP A 62 -7.13 3.76 -14.76
CA TRP A 62 -7.83 3.56 -13.49
C TRP A 62 -9.05 4.47 -13.38
N LYS A 63 -10.24 3.87 -13.51
CA LYS A 63 -11.51 4.57 -13.41
C LYS A 63 -11.89 4.79 -11.94
N ALA A 64 -12.06 6.05 -11.53
CA ALA A 64 -12.58 6.37 -10.20
C ALA A 64 -14.00 5.82 -10.00
N LYS A 65 -14.26 5.23 -8.83
CA LYS A 65 -15.53 4.60 -8.44
C LYS A 65 -16.20 5.26 -7.23
N GLY A 66 -15.59 6.32 -6.69
CA GLY A 66 -16.11 7.10 -5.57
C GLY A 66 -15.27 6.96 -4.31
N THR A 67 -15.83 7.39 -3.18
CA THR A 67 -15.17 7.31 -1.87
C THR A 67 -16.09 6.64 -0.85
N LYS A 68 -15.48 6.05 0.18
CA LYS A 68 -16.15 5.48 1.36
C LYS A 68 -15.57 6.04 2.64
N SER A 69 -16.37 6.06 3.69
CA SER A 69 -15.96 6.43 5.05
C SER A 69 -16.39 5.33 6.01
N TYR A 70 -15.59 5.11 7.05
CA TYR A 70 -15.81 4.06 8.04
C TYR A 70 -15.62 4.64 9.44
N PRO A 71 -16.44 4.26 10.44
CA PRO A 71 -16.31 4.75 11.82
C PRO A 71 -14.92 4.50 12.44
N GLU A 72 -14.25 3.42 12.03
CA GLU A 72 -12.95 2.99 12.52
C GLU A 72 -11.77 3.71 11.84
N SER A 73 -12.03 4.59 10.86
CA SER A 73 -11.01 5.31 10.08
C SER A 73 -11.29 6.81 10.08
N THR A 74 -10.27 7.62 10.33
CA THR A 74 -10.33 9.08 10.10
C THR A 74 -10.09 9.45 8.64
N ALA A 75 -9.51 8.55 7.85
CA ALA A 75 -9.29 8.73 6.43
C ALA A 75 -10.51 8.30 5.61
N GLN A 76 -10.78 9.03 4.51
CA GLN A 76 -11.63 8.51 3.45
C GLN A 76 -10.88 7.46 2.63
N VAL A 77 -11.62 6.48 2.14
CA VAL A 77 -11.11 5.44 1.24
C VAL A 77 -11.59 5.75 -0.17
N GLU A 78 -10.68 6.16 -1.04
CA GLU A 78 -10.90 6.38 -2.46
C GLU A 78 -10.89 5.04 -3.19
N LEU A 79 -11.80 4.85 -4.16
CA LEU A 79 -11.94 3.61 -4.92
C LEU A 79 -11.69 3.80 -6.41
N TYR A 80 -10.99 2.85 -7.00
CA TYR A 80 -10.64 2.83 -8.43
C TYR A 80 -10.87 1.43 -8.99
N GLU A 81 -11.10 1.35 -10.30
CA GLU A 81 -11.28 0.09 -11.02
C GLU A 81 -10.50 0.15 -12.32
N ARG A 82 -9.80 -0.93 -12.63
CA ARG A 82 -9.16 -1.14 -13.93
C ARG A 82 -9.62 -2.48 -14.49
N VAL A 83 -9.93 -2.51 -15.78
CA VAL A 83 -10.31 -3.75 -16.47
C VAL A 83 -9.29 -3.98 -17.56
N ILE A 84 -8.60 -5.11 -17.49
CA ILE A 84 -7.68 -5.56 -18.53
C ILE A 84 -8.46 -6.51 -19.46
N PRO A 85 -8.64 -6.16 -20.75
CA PRO A 85 -9.39 -6.99 -21.69
C PRO A 85 -8.78 -8.39 -21.85
N ALA A 86 -9.64 -9.41 -22.05
CA ALA A 86 -9.21 -10.79 -22.32
C ALA A 86 -8.22 -10.86 -23.50
N ALA A 87 -8.48 -10.11 -24.58
CA ALA A 87 -7.61 -10.08 -25.76
C ALA A 87 -6.20 -9.53 -25.49
N GLU A 88 -6.01 -8.66 -24.49
CA GLU A 88 -4.68 -8.17 -24.10
C GLU A 88 -3.96 -9.21 -23.25
N LEU A 89 -4.69 -9.83 -22.32
CA LEU A 89 -4.19 -10.93 -21.50
C LEU A 89 -3.81 -12.15 -22.36
N GLU A 90 -4.59 -12.48 -23.39
CA GLU A 90 -4.29 -13.56 -24.35
C GLU A 90 -2.99 -13.29 -25.11
N LYS A 91 -2.77 -12.04 -25.56
CA LYS A 91 -1.52 -11.63 -26.21
C LYS A 91 -0.33 -11.76 -25.26
N GLU A 92 -0.48 -11.32 -24.02
CA GLU A 92 0.57 -11.41 -23.01
C GLU A 92 0.91 -12.87 -22.67
N ALA A 93 -0.12 -13.71 -22.48
CA ALA A 93 0.05 -15.15 -22.26
C ALA A 93 0.78 -15.81 -23.43
N ALA A 94 0.39 -15.49 -24.67
CA ALA A 94 1.06 -16.01 -25.87
C ALA A 94 2.52 -15.55 -25.97
N ARG A 95 2.81 -14.27 -25.67
CA ARG A 95 4.18 -13.72 -25.68
C ARG A 95 5.09 -14.45 -24.69
N ASN A 96 4.55 -14.91 -23.57
CA ASN A 96 5.28 -15.60 -22.52
C ASN A 96 5.11 -17.13 -22.54
N SER A 97 4.56 -17.69 -23.63
CA SER A 97 4.35 -19.14 -23.80
C SER A 97 3.58 -19.79 -22.65
N LEU A 98 2.62 -19.06 -22.05
CA LEU A 98 1.77 -19.59 -20.99
C LEU A 98 0.67 -20.47 -21.60
N SER A 99 0.55 -21.69 -21.10
CA SER A 99 -0.41 -22.70 -21.59
C SER A 99 -1.84 -22.49 -21.08
N ASN A 100 -2.08 -21.51 -20.21
CA ASN A 100 -3.37 -21.31 -19.55
C ASN A 100 -4.32 -20.54 -20.46
N GLY A 101 -5.55 -21.06 -20.59
CA GLY A 101 -6.64 -20.37 -21.29
C GLY A 101 -6.98 -19.07 -20.59
N VAL A 102 -6.63 -17.96 -21.23
CA VAL A 102 -7.11 -16.63 -20.83
C VAL A 102 -8.45 -16.43 -21.51
N ASP A 103 -9.53 -16.70 -20.78
CA ASP A 103 -10.87 -16.73 -21.38
C ASP A 103 -11.73 -15.54 -20.95
N ALA A 104 -11.21 -14.67 -20.07
CA ALA A 104 -11.95 -13.59 -19.45
C ALA A 104 -11.08 -12.36 -19.18
N ALA A 105 -11.74 -11.19 -19.15
CA ALA A 105 -11.12 -9.96 -18.72
C ALA A 105 -10.81 -9.99 -17.22
N GLU A 106 -9.69 -9.37 -16.83
CA GLU A 106 -9.26 -9.27 -15.45
C GLU A 106 -9.67 -7.91 -14.88
N THR A 107 -10.52 -7.92 -13.85
CA THR A 107 -10.98 -6.69 -13.19
C THR A 107 -10.21 -6.50 -11.88
N TRP A 108 -9.47 -5.40 -11.81
CA TRP A 108 -8.77 -4.95 -10.62
C TRP A 108 -9.58 -3.91 -9.87
N ALA A 109 -9.80 -4.17 -8.59
CA ALA A 109 -10.35 -3.25 -7.63
C ALA A 109 -9.21 -2.61 -6.86
N CYS A 110 -9.19 -1.28 -6.77
CA CYS A 110 -8.15 -0.56 -6.04
C CYS A 110 -8.76 0.37 -5.00
N ARG A 111 -8.08 0.47 -3.86
CA ARG A 111 -8.40 1.40 -2.78
C ARG A 111 -7.18 2.20 -2.38
N ARG A 112 -7.38 3.48 -2.06
CA ARG A 112 -6.35 4.39 -1.56
C ARG A 112 -6.87 5.15 -0.36
N SER A 113 -6.02 5.33 0.64
CA SER A 113 -6.32 6.10 1.86
C SER A 113 -5.08 6.81 2.36
N ILE A 114 -5.26 7.93 3.05
CA ILE A 114 -4.16 8.76 3.59
C ILE A 114 -4.38 8.96 5.09
N HIS A 115 -3.43 8.50 5.89
CA HIS A 115 -3.52 8.41 7.34
C HIS A 115 -2.53 9.35 8.01
N LYS A 116 -2.85 9.83 9.21
CA LYS A 116 -1.89 10.57 10.03
C LYS A 116 -0.95 9.57 10.70
N ASP A 117 0.36 9.80 10.60
CA ASP A 117 1.36 8.98 11.30
C ASP A 117 1.26 9.18 12.82
N ARG A 118 0.40 8.39 13.47
CA ARG A 118 0.15 8.47 14.91
C ARG A 118 -0.51 7.19 15.44
N PRO A 119 -0.09 6.68 16.61
CA PRO A 119 -0.76 5.53 17.23
C PRO A 119 -2.03 5.97 17.97
N SER A 120 -3.11 6.26 17.25
CA SER A 120 -4.39 6.70 17.82
C SER A 120 -5.59 6.12 17.09
N LYS A 121 -6.73 5.95 17.77
CA LYS A 121 -7.97 5.43 17.15
C LYS A 121 -8.30 6.17 15.84
N GLY A 122 -8.67 5.40 14.81
CA GLY A 122 -8.95 5.96 13.49
C GLY A 122 -7.73 6.17 12.59
N THR A 123 -6.53 5.80 13.05
CA THR A 123 -5.28 5.84 12.28
C THR A 123 -4.23 4.91 12.92
N ALA A 124 -3.05 4.82 12.32
CA ALA A 124 -1.92 4.04 12.81
C ALA A 124 -0.59 4.75 12.56
N ALA A 125 0.41 4.42 13.36
CA ALA A 125 1.79 4.86 13.20
C ALA A 125 2.48 4.11 12.06
N TRP A 126 3.52 4.70 11.48
CA TRP A 126 4.32 4.09 10.42
C TRP A 126 4.84 2.70 10.81
N GLU A 127 5.34 2.57 12.05
CA GLU A 127 5.84 1.31 12.58
C GLU A 127 4.75 0.23 12.66
N GLU A 128 3.49 0.61 12.88
CA GLU A 128 2.35 -0.33 12.87
C GLU A 128 2.07 -0.83 11.46
N PHE A 129 2.15 0.05 10.45
CA PHE A 129 2.02 -0.35 9.05
C PHE A 129 3.16 -1.28 8.62
N VAL A 130 4.42 -0.92 8.91
CA VAL A 130 5.58 -1.77 8.60
C VAL A 130 5.44 -3.13 9.29
N LYS A 131 5.11 -3.14 10.58
CA LYS A 131 4.98 -4.38 11.34
C LYS A 131 3.86 -5.28 10.80
N CYS A 132 2.71 -4.71 10.48
CA CYS A 132 1.51 -5.50 10.14
C CYS A 132 1.43 -5.87 8.67
N PHE A 133 1.91 -5.02 7.75
CA PHE A 133 1.77 -5.29 6.31
C PHE A 133 3.07 -5.75 5.65
N LYS A 134 4.24 -5.41 6.21
CA LYS A 134 5.54 -5.83 5.66
C LYS A 134 6.20 -6.94 6.49
N ASP A 135 6.22 -6.83 7.82
CA ASP A 135 6.92 -7.81 8.66
C ASP A 135 6.12 -9.08 8.94
N ASP A 136 4.86 -8.93 9.32
CA ASP A 136 4.00 -10.04 9.72
C ASP A 136 2.71 -10.07 8.89
N HIS A 137 2.80 -9.79 7.59
CA HIS A 137 1.67 -9.62 6.67
C HIS A 137 0.53 -10.62 6.90
N VAL A 138 0.85 -11.91 6.79
CA VAL A 138 -0.14 -13.00 6.86
C VAL A 138 -0.72 -13.17 8.27
N GLU A 139 0.11 -13.03 9.32
CA GLU A 139 -0.37 -13.16 10.69
C GLU A 139 -1.23 -11.98 11.13
N ALA A 140 -0.89 -10.76 10.69
CA ALA A 140 -1.71 -9.58 10.92
C ALA A 140 -3.05 -9.70 10.17
N GLU A 141 -3.02 -10.07 8.89
CA GLU A 141 -4.24 -10.26 8.09
C GLU A 141 -5.18 -11.28 8.73
N LYS A 142 -4.64 -12.42 9.17
CA LYS A 142 -5.41 -13.42 9.93
C LYS A 142 -6.00 -12.85 11.22
N ALA A 143 -5.30 -11.96 11.90
CA ALA A 143 -5.76 -11.37 13.16
C ALA A 143 -6.88 -10.34 12.99
N PHE A 144 -6.82 -9.50 11.94
CA PHE A 144 -7.83 -8.45 11.73
C PHE A 144 -8.96 -8.85 10.77
N THR A 145 -8.81 -9.92 10.00
CA THR A 145 -9.83 -10.36 9.01
C THR A 145 -10.71 -11.49 9.57
N PRO A 146 -11.99 -11.24 9.90
CA PRO A 146 -12.83 -12.18 10.66
C PRO A 146 -13.10 -13.54 9.98
N ASN A 147 -12.92 -13.62 8.65
CA ASN A 147 -13.22 -14.82 7.88
C ASN A 147 -12.00 -15.69 7.60
N VAL A 148 -10.79 -15.26 7.97
CA VAL A 148 -9.58 -16.08 7.89
C VAL A 148 -9.64 -17.11 9.01
N MET A 149 -9.67 -18.39 8.64
CA MET A 149 -9.72 -19.51 9.57
C MET A 149 -8.31 -19.95 9.97
N GLU A 150 -7.42 -20.01 8.98
CA GLU A 150 -6.11 -20.62 9.10
C GLU A 150 -5.19 -20.05 8.03
N ALA A 151 -3.91 -19.90 8.37
CA ALA A 151 -2.87 -19.54 7.44
C ALA A 151 -1.70 -20.50 7.65
N ARG A 152 -1.07 -20.93 6.56
CA ARG A 152 0.08 -21.84 6.58
C ARG A 152 1.15 -21.33 5.62
N GLU A 153 2.39 -21.26 6.10
CA GLU A 153 3.57 -21.07 5.26
C GLU A 153 4.00 -22.42 4.68
N ALA A 154 3.92 -22.56 3.36
CA ALA A 154 4.25 -23.78 2.64
C ALA A 154 5.73 -23.83 2.22
N LEU A 155 6.31 -22.67 1.93
CA LEU A 155 7.70 -22.50 1.51
C LEU A 155 8.17 -21.09 1.84
N ALA A 156 9.46 -20.92 2.12
CA ALA A 156 10.10 -19.64 2.39
C ALA A 156 11.50 -19.63 1.81
N TRP A 157 11.99 -18.45 1.41
CA TRP A 157 13.37 -18.27 0.95
C TRP A 157 14.15 -17.37 1.91
N ASP A 158 15.43 -17.67 2.09
CA ASP A 158 16.35 -16.75 2.75
C ASP A 158 16.72 -15.63 1.77
N CYS A 159 16.20 -14.43 2.04
CA CYS A 159 16.45 -13.26 1.23
C CYS A 159 17.51 -12.32 1.84
N ALA A 160 18.29 -12.79 2.82
CA ALA A 160 19.36 -12.01 3.40
C ALA A 160 20.34 -11.52 2.32
N GLY A 161 20.59 -10.20 2.31
CA GLY A 161 21.51 -9.56 1.37
C GLY A 161 20.96 -9.32 -0.03
N VAL A 162 19.70 -9.68 -0.34
CA VAL A 162 19.07 -9.29 -1.62
C VAL A 162 18.85 -7.77 -1.63
N ALA A 163 19.36 -7.10 -2.67
CA ALA A 163 19.08 -5.71 -2.96
C ALA A 163 18.92 -5.53 -4.48
N ILE A 164 17.86 -4.83 -4.90
CA ILE A 164 17.45 -4.69 -6.29
C ILE A 164 17.19 -3.22 -6.61
N GLU A 165 17.78 -2.71 -7.68
CA GLU A 165 17.46 -1.38 -8.20
C GLU A 165 16.30 -1.49 -9.19
N GLU A 166 15.14 -0.90 -8.87
CA GLU A 166 13.96 -0.90 -9.75
C GLU A 166 13.08 0.32 -9.45
N GLY A 167 12.50 0.93 -10.49
CA GLY A 167 11.62 2.11 -10.33
C GLY A 167 12.29 3.32 -9.66
N GLY A 168 13.62 3.45 -9.78
CA GLY A 168 14.39 4.53 -9.15
C GLY A 168 14.57 4.40 -7.64
N SER A 169 14.40 3.21 -7.08
CA SER A 169 14.66 2.91 -5.67
C SER A 169 15.49 1.63 -5.53
N THR A 170 16.28 1.53 -4.47
CA THR A 170 16.88 0.26 -4.07
C THR A 170 15.91 -0.44 -3.14
N TRP A 171 15.32 -1.54 -3.61
CA TRP A 171 14.49 -2.42 -2.80
C TRP A 171 15.38 -3.41 -2.07
N ASP A 172 15.21 -3.53 -0.76
CA ASP A 172 15.87 -4.51 0.09
C ASP A 172 14.91 -5.04 1.19
N ASP A 173 15.47 -5.75 2.18
CA ASP A 173 14.69 -6.28 3.32
C ASP A 173 13.51 -7.14 2.84
N PHE A 174 13.82 -7.98 1.85
CA PHE A 174 12.86 -8.87 1.21
C PHE A 174 12.38 -9.95 2.19
N ARG A 175 11.10 -10.27 2.12
CA ARG A 175 10.55 -11.54 2.61
C ARG A 175 9.75 -12.17 1.49
N VAL A 176 10.01 -13.44 1.24
CA VAL A 176 9.41 -14.19 0.14
C VAL A 176 8.98 -15.54 0.67
N GLY A 177 7.72 -15.88 0.49
CA GLY A 177 7.18 -17.17 0.89
C GLY A 177 5.91 -17.53 0.13
N VAL A 178 5.62 -18.82 0.07
CA VAL A 178 4.35 -19.36 -0.41
C VAL A 178 3.46 -19.61 0.79
N PHE A 179 2.29 -19.00 0.80
CA PHE A 179 1.31 -19.08 1.87
C PHE A 179 0.00 -19.66 1.37
N GLU A 180 -0.73 -20.35 2.26
CA GLU A 180 -2.07 -20.83 2.02
C GLU A 180 -3.00 -20.20 3.06
N ILE A 181 -3.96 -19.39 2.62
CA ILE A 181 -4.85 -18.65 3.51
C ILE A 181 -6.29 -19.16 3.33
N LYS A 182 -6.79 -19.83 4.36
CA LYS A 182 -8.11 -20.48 4.37
C LYS A 182 -9.19 -19.54 4.87
N HIS A 183 -10.23 -19.36 4.05
CA HIS A 183 -11.33 -18.46 4.29
C HIS A 183 -12.67 -19.19 4.42
N LYS A 184 -13.47 -18.74 5.39
CA LYS A 184 -14.87 -19.15 5.56
C LYS A 184 -15.80 -18.24 4.76
N LEU A 185 -16.50 -18.78 3.76
CA LEU A 185 -17.45 -18.01 2.94
C LEU A 185 -18.93 -18.21 3.34
N GLY A 186 -19.18 -19.03 4.37
CA GLY A 186 -20.52 -19.28 4.91
C GLY A 186 -21.37 -20.23 4.07
N MET A 187 -22.34 -20.90 4.71
CA MET A 187 -23.26 -21.81 4.02
C MET A 187 -24.14 -21.03 3.04
N PRO A 188 -24.39 -21.52 1.80
CA PRO A 188 -24.08 -22.85 1.28
C PRO A 188 -22.73 -22.97 0.55
N LEU A 189 -21.88 -21.95 0.58
CA LEU A 189 -20.64 -21.95 -0.16
C LEU A 189 -19.54 -22.73 0.59
N ARG A 190 -18.69 -23.42 -0.17
CA ARG A 190 -17.51 -24.11 0.37
C ARG A 190 -16.46 -23.10 0.85
N ASN A 191 -15.63 -23.52 1.80
CA ASN A 191 -14.46 -22.74 2.19
C ASN A 191 -13.49 -22.59 1.01
N ARG A 192 -12.76 -21.49 1.00
CA ARG A 192 -11.74 -21.21 -0.01
C ARG A 192 -10.36 -21.29 0.62
N VAL A 193 -9.39 -21.75 -0.13
CA VAL A 193 -7.97 -21.49 0.17
C VAL A 193 -7.44 -20.66 -0.97
N PHE A 194 -6.75 -19.57 -0.61
CA PHE A 194 -5.98 -18.77 -1.55
C PHE A 194 -4.51 -19.13 -1.34
N PRO A 195 -3.90 -19.87 -2.27
CA PRO A 195 -2.48 -20.15 -2.27
C PRO A 195 -1.73 -19.05 -3.02
N GLU A 196 -0.75 -18.43 -2.39
CA GLU A 196 -0.11 -17.23 -2.92
C GLU A 196 1.39 -17.24 -2.64
N LEU A 197 2.17 -16.80 -3.62
CA LEU A 197 3.49 -16.27 -3.37
C LEU A 197 3.33 -14.82 -2.87
N ILE A 198 3.83 -14.55 -1.67
CA ILE A 198 3.83 -13.22 -1.07
C ILE A 198 5.27 -12.71 -1.01
N ILE A 199 5.49 -11.53 -1.58
CA ILE A 199 6.76 -10.81 -1.60
C ILE A 199 6.56 -9.47 -0.91
N THR A 200 7.32 -9.20 0.14
CA THR A 200 7.41 -7.86 0.73
C THR A 200 8.82 -7.31 0.54
N ALA A 201 8.94 -6.02 0.24
CA ALA A 201 10.24 -5.35 0.15
C ALA A 201 10.14 -3.90 0.62
N LYS A 202 11.23 -3.36 1.15
CA LYS A 202 11.31 -1.97 1.60
C LYS A 202 12.21 -1.17 0.64
N ALA A 203 11.83 0.06 0.33
CA ALA A 203 12.72 0.98 -0.35
C ALA A 203 13.76 1.51 0.66
N ARG A 204 15.04 1.45 0.30
CA ARG A 204 16.14 1.90 1.17
C ARG A 204 16.13 3.40 1.38
N GLU A 205 15.79 4.15 0.33
CA GLU A 205 15.90 5.61 0.29
C GLU A 205 14.67 6.33 0.88
N ALA A 206 13.59 5.61 1.17
CA ALA A 206 12.32 6.19 1.59
C ALA A 206 11.63 5.36 2.67
N ASP A 207 10.77 6.02 3.45
CA ASP A 207 9.74 5.32 4.22
C ASP A 207 8.66 4.82 3.25
N GLU A 208 8.97 3.75 2.53
CA GLU A 208 8.12 3.08 1.55
C GLU A 208 8.36 1.57 1.58
N PHE A 209 7.29 0.79 1.45
CA PHE A 209 7.37 -0.65 1.20
C PHE A 209 6.27 -1.09 0.26
N ILE A 210 6.51 -2.23 -0.39
CA ILE A 210 5.59 -2.89 -1.31
C ILE A 210 5.29 -4.31 -0.81
N VAL A 211 4.07 -4.76 -1.08
CA VAL A 211 3.62 -6.14 -0.91
C VAL A 211 3.02 -6.60 -2.23
N VAL A 212 3.48 -7.74 -2.73
CA VAL A 212 2.98 -8.35 -3.96
C VAL A 212 2.52 -9.76 -3.63
N SER A 213 1.25 -10.05 -3.90
CA SER A 213 0.66 -11.38 -3.75
C SER A 213 0.31 -11.92 -5.13
N ILE A 214 0.82 -13.10 -5.47
CA ILE A 214 0.64 -13.73 -6.77
C ILE A 214 0.07 -15.14 -6.54
N PRO A 215 -1.04 -15.52 -7.19
CA PRO A 215 -1.67 -16.81 -6.92
C PRO A 215 -0.80 -17.97 -7.41
N MET A 216 -0.84 -19.11 -6.71
CA MET A 216 -0.16 -20.35 -7.10
C MET A 216 -1.16 -21.32 -7.74
N ALA A 217 -1.05 -21.50 -9.06
CA ALA A 217 -2.06 -22.16 -9.88
C ALA A 217 -2.15 -23.69 -9.69
N ASP A 218 -1.07 -24.32 -9.21
CA ASP A 218 -0.90 -25.77 -9.14
C ASP A 218 -0.35 -26.25 -7.79
N LEU A 219 -0.50 -25.44 -6.73
CA LEU A 219 0.01 -25.80 -5.39
C LEU A 219 -0.61 -27.10 -4.84
N ASP A 220 -1.82 -27.45 -5.28
CA ASP A 220 -2.51 -28.70 -4.94
C ASP A 220 -1.75 -29.94 -5.44
N LYS A 221 -0.93 -29.80 -6.48
CA LYS A 221 -0.09 -30.85 -7.05
C LYS A 221 1.31 -30.88 -6.46
N ALA A 222 1.71 -29.84 -5.72
CA ALA A 222 3.03 -29.73 -5.13
C ALA A 222 3.14 -30.55 -3.85
N ASP A 223 4.29 -31.18 -3.58
CA ASP A 223 4.49 -31.97 -2.36
C ASP A 223 4.33 -31.13 -1.08
N TYR A 224 4.70 -29.85 -1.14
CA TYR A 224 4.65 -28.92 -0.02
C TYR A 224 3.28 -28.22 0.16
N GLY A 225 2.30 -28.46 -0.73
CA GLY A 225 0.93 -27.97 -0.55
C GLY A 225 0.20 -28.72 0.58
N GLY A 226 -0.57 -27.99 1.39
CA GLY A 226 -1.27 -28.50 2.58
C GLY A 226 -2.77 -28.25 2.57
N LEU A 227 -3.20 -27.03 2.90
CA LEU A 227 -4.61 -26.64 3.03
C LEU A 227 -5.37 -26.75 1.70
N VAL A 228 -4.71 -26.50 0.56
CA VAL A 228 -5.27 -26.68 -0.79
C VAL A 228 -5.66 -28.13 -1.09
N LYS A 229 -5.13 -29.11 -0.35
CA LYS A 229 -5.46 -30.54 -0.51
C LYS A 229 -6.61 -31.01 0.38
N GLU A 230 -7.17 -30.11 1.21
CA GLU A 230 -8.28 -30.48 2.07
C GLU A 230 -9.53 -30.86 1.29
N LYS A 231 -10.22 -31.90 1.75
CA LYS A 231 -11.43 -32.38 1.08
C LYS A 231 -12.53 -31.31 1.09
N GLY A 232 -13.04 -31.00 -0.10
CA GLY A 232 -14.16 -30.06 -0.25
C GLY A 232 -13.74 -28.59 -0.19
N ILE A 233 -12.43 -28.30 -0.18
CA ILE A 233 -11.94 -26.94 -0.37
C ILE A 233 -12.06 -26.52 -1.84
N VAL A 234 -12.23 -25.23 -2.06
CA VAL A 234 -12.09 -24.62 -3.39
C VAL A 234 -10.81 -23.80 -3.38
N MET A 235 -9.89 -24.12 -4.29
CA MET A 235 -8.72 -23.28 -4.52
C MET A 235 -9.17 -22.03 -5.29
N ALA A 236 -9.14 -20.89 -4.62
CA ALA A 236 -9.43 -19.60 -5.21
C ALA A 236 -8.12 -18.90 -5.59
N ALA A 237 -8.23 -17.80 -6.34
CA ALA A 237 -7.07 -17.01 -6.74
C ALA A 237 -7.34 -15.54 -6.44
N TYR A 238 -6.32 -14.84 -5.94
CA TYR A 238 -6.25 -13.40 -6.08
C TYR A 238 -4.81 -12.99 -6.34
N ALA A 239 -4.65 -11.90 -7.08
CA ALA A 239 -3.40 -11.20 -7.25
C ALA A 239 -3.54 -9.80 -6.64
N SER A 240 -2.53 -9.31 -5.94
CA SER A 240 -2.55 -7.95 -5.40
C SER A 240 -1.19 -7.27 -5.44
N VAL A 241 -1.23 -5.95 -5.59
CA VAL A 241 -0.10 -5.07 -5.35
C VAL A 241 -0.52 -4.03 -4.34
N GLU A 242 0.21 -3.94 -3.25
CA GLU A 242 -0.03 -3.01 -2.16
C GLU A 242 1.24 -2.19 -1.91
N ARG A 243 1.07 -0.90 -1.70
CA ARG A 243 2.16 0.02 -1.34
C ARG A 243 1.74 0.87 -0.17
N VAL A 244 2.67 1.03 0.76
CA VAL A 244 2.56 1.95 1.89
C VAL A 244 3.76 2.85 1.89
N ARG A 245 3.55 4.17 1.94
CA ARG A 245 4.64 5.15 1.97
C ARG A 245 4.31 6.38 2.79
N LYS A 246 5.33 7.09 3.28
CA LYS A 246 5.17 8.47 3.74
C LYS A 246 5.15 9.42 2.56
N THR A 247 4.16 10.30 2.53
CA THR A 247 4.07 11.41 1.58
C THR A 247 5.00 12.55 2.00
N PRO A 248 5.24 13.56 1.14
CA PRO A 248 6.00 14.74 1.51
C PRO A 248 5.43 15.53 2.71
N THR A 249 4.15 15.33 3.05
CA THR A 249 3.51 15.95 4.23
C THR A 249 3.72 15.16 5.52
N GLY A 250 4.40 14.01 5.46
CA GLY A 250 4.57 13.07 6.57
C GLY A 250 3.34 12.22 6.87
N ALA A 251 2.29 12.29 6.04
CA ALA A 251 1.15 11.38 6.14
C ALA A 251 1.48 10.02 5.52
N ILE A 252 0.78 8.96 5.92
CA ILE A 252 0.97 7.61 5.39
C ILE A 252 -0.06 7.39 4.30
N GLU A 253 0.39 7.28 3.04
CA GLU A 253 -0.44 6.81 1.94
C GLU A 253 -0.43 5.29 1.92
N TRP A 254 -1.62 4.72 1.88
CA TRP A 254 -1.83 3.28 1.81
C TRP A 254 -2.74 2.95 0.63
N ILE A 255 -2.18 2.27 -0.36
CA ILE A 255 -2.84 1.88 -1.59
C ILE A 255 -2.73 0.37 -1.82
N MET A 256 -3.82 -0.26 -2.25
CA MET A 256 -3.87 -1.66 -2.62
C MET A 256 -4.74 -1.83 -3.85
N ALA A 257 -4.24 -2.55 -4.85
CA ALA A 257 -4.97 -3.01 -6.00
C ALA A 257 -5.03 -4.54 -5.99
N THR A 258 -6.21 -5.11 -6.21
CA THR A 258 -6.46 -6.55 -6.16
C THR A 258 -7.37 -7.00 -7.29
N ALA A 259 -6.99 -8.06 -8.00
CA ALA A 259 -7.88 -8.85 -8.84
C ALA A 259 -8.15 -10.18 -8.13
N SER A 260 -9.41 -10.65 -8.14
CA SER A 260 -9.78 -11.87 -7.44
C SER A 260 -10.79 -12.68 -8.23
N ASP A 261 -10.62 -14.01 -8.18
CA ASP A 261 -11.57 -15.01 -8.64
C ASP A 261 -11.73 -16.05 -7.53
N ALA A 262 -12.85 -15.94 -6.80
CA ALA A 262 -13.24 -16.87 -5.74
C ALA A 262 -13.60 -18.28 -6.27
N LYS A 263 -13.58 -18.44 -7.61
CA LYS A 263 -13.95 -19.61 -8.41
C LYS A 263 -15.38 -20.09 -8.11
N GLY A 264 -15.86 -21.02 -8.94
CA GLY A 264 -17.21 -21.57 -8.85
C GLY A 264 -18.23 -20.82 -9.70
N VAL A 265 -19.49 -20.77 -9.25
CA VAL A 265 -20.65 -20.38 -10.09
C VAL A 265 -20.98 -18.88 -10.07
N LEU A 266 -20.22 -18.06 -9.34
CA LEU A 266 -20.51 -16.63 -9.23
C LEU A 266 -20.01 -15.87 -10.47
N PRO A 267 -20.87 -15.12 -11.19
CA PRO A 267 -20.43 -14.28 -12.30
C PRO A 267 -19.33 -13.29 -11.88
N ALA A 268 -18.28 -13.16 -12.70
CA ALA A 268 -17.11 -12.34 -12.40
C ALA A 268 -17.45 -10.87 -12.05
N TRP A 269 -18.47 -10.28 -12.68
CA TRP A 269 -18.90 -8.90 -12.40
C TRP A 269 -19.52 -8.72 -11.01
N ILE A 270 -20.13 -9.76 -10.43
CA ILE A 270 -20.63 -9.75 -9.05
C ILE A 270 -19.44 -9.81 -8.09
N GLN A 271 -18.47 -10.67 -8.40
CA GLN A 271 -17.24 -10.78 -7.61
C GLN A 271 -16.49 -9.44 -7.60
N ALA A 272 -16.25 -8.84 -8.77
CA ALA A 272 -15.55 -7.56 -8.89
C ALA A 272 -16.19 -6.43 -8.06
N LYS A 273 -17.52 -6.29 -8.11
CA LYS A 273 -18.24 -5.30 -7.29
C LYS A 273 -18.13 -5.59 -5.80
N ALA A 274 -18.18 -6.87 -5.41
CA ALA A 274 -17.99 -7.27 -4.03
C ALA A 274 -16.56 -6.98 -3.55
N VAL A 275 -15.54 -7.25 -4.37
CA VAL A 275 -14.13 -7.02 -4.06
C VAL A 275 -13.87 -5.54 -3.75
N LEU A 276 -14.38 -4.59 -4.55
CA LEU A 276 -14.31 -3.14 -4.24
C LEU A 276 -14.88 -2.79 -2.85
N GLY A 277 -15.91 -3.50 -2.41
CA GLY A 277 -16.49 -3.32 -1.09
C GLY A 277 -15.64 -3.90 0.03
N VAL A 278 -15.06 -5.08 -0.21
CA VAL A 278 -14.21 -5.82 0.72
C VAL A 278 -12.90 -5.07 0.94
N VAL A 279 -12.14 -4.77 -0.12
CA VAL A 279 -10.83 -4.10 0.00
C VAL A 279 -10.90 -2.72 0.68
N ALA A 280 -12.06 -2.06 0.55
CA ALA A 280 -12.31 -0.79 1.23
C ALA A 280 -12.57 -0.98 2.72
N LYS A 281 -13.24 -2.07 3.11
CA LYS A 281 -13.56 -2.41 4.49
C LYS A 281 -12.33 -2.88 5.27
N ASP A 282 -11.32 -3.43 4.59
CA ASP A 282 -10.07 -3.89 5.24
C ASP A 282 -9.34 -2.75 5.97
N VAL A 283 -9.44 -1.52 5.46
CA VAL A 283 -8.93 -0.33 6.15
C VAL A 283 -9.57 -0.16 7.52
N ALA A 284 -10.89 -0.33 7.60
CA ALA A 284 -11.63 -0.21 8.84
C ALA A 284 -11.34 -1.38 9.80
N LEU A 285 -11.22 -2.60 9.27
CA LEU A 285 -10.88 -3.79 10.04
C LEU A 285 -9.51 -3.65 10.71
N PHE A 286 -8.48 -3.29 9.93
CA PHE A 286 -7.14 -3.07 10.46
C PHE A 286 -7.11 -1.95 11.50
N LEU A 287 -7.67 -0.77 11.20
CA LEU A 287 -7.62 0.38 12.11
C LEU A 287 -8.43 0.18 13.40
N GLY A 288 -9.54 -0.56 13.32
CA GLY A 288 -10.29 -1.00 14.49
C GLY A 288 -9.47 -1.97 15.34
N TRP A 289 -8.95 -3.03 14.72
CA TRP A 289 -8.14 -4.04 15.39
C TRP A 289 -6.89 -3.47 16.06
N ILE A 290 -6.08 -2.67 15.35
CA ILE A 290 -4.84 -2.11 15.90
C ILE A 290 -5.11 -1.13 17.05
N ALA A 291 -6.26 -0.44 17.05
CA ALA A 291 -6.70 0.36 18.19
C ALA A 291 -6.98 -0.51 19.42
N GLU A 292 -7.67 -1.64 19.26
CA GLU A 292 -7.91 -2.59 20.35
C GLU A 292 -6.63 -3.24 20.88
N GLU A 293 -5.68 -3.59 20.00
CA GLU A 293 -4.41 -4.20 20.40
C GLU A 293 -3.57 -3.27 21.29
N ARG A 294 -3.62 -1.96 21.01
CA ARG A 294 -3.02 -0.93 21.87
C ARG A 294 -3.66 -0.89 23.25
N GLU A 295 -5.00 -0.96 23.33
CA GLU A 295 -5.73 -0.98 24.60
C GLU A 295 -5.44 -2.23 25.43
N LYS A 296 -5.30 -3.39 24.76
CA LYS A 296 -4.97 -4.68 25.39
C LYS A 296 -3.50 -4.79 25.82
N GLY A 297 -2.62 -3.94 25.30
CA GLY A 297 -1.18 -3.98 25.60
C GLY A 297 -0.51 -5.27 25.10
N THR A 298 -0.93 -5.80 23.95
CA THR A 298 -0.34 -7.00 23.32
C THR A 298 1.09 -6.73 22.82
N SER A 299 1.84 -7.71 22.32
CA SER A 299 3.20 -7.48 21.81
C SER A 299 3.23 -6.42 20.69
N VAL A 300 2.22 -6.40 19.84
CA VAL A 300 2.00 -5.37 18.81
C VAL A 300 1.74 -4.01 19.49
N GLY A 301 0.84 -3.95 20.48
CA GLY A 301 0.58 -2.72 21.25
C GLY A 301 1.73 -2.23 22.15
N LYS A 302 2.56 -3.14 22.67
CA LYS A 302 3.73 -2.85 23.53
C LYS A 302 4.87 -2.26 22.73
N TRP A 303 5.08 -2.73 21.50
CA TRP A 303 6.13 -2.18 20.64
C TRP A 303 5.82 -0.74 20.22
N THR A 304 4.53 -0.42 20.02
CA THR A 304 4.06 0.89 19.54
C THR A 304 3.90 1.92 20.65
N ALA A 305 3.64 1.49 21.89
CA ALA A 305 3.60 2.36 23.07
C ALA A 305 4.98 2.93 23.48
N VAL A 306 6.08 2.23 23.16
CA VAL A 306 7.43 2.57 23.67
C VAL A 306 8.19 3.58 22.79
N LYS A 307 7.86 3.71 21.50
CA LYS A 307 8.59 4.60 20.57
C LYS A 307 7.98 5.98 20.34
N GLY A 308 6.74 6.23 20.78
CA GLY A 308 6.12 7.56 20.71
C GLY A 308 6.79 8.65 21.58
N ASN A 309 7.88 8.33 22.28
CA ASN A 309 8.55 9.23 23.22
C ASN A 309 10.08 9.35 23.02
N ARG A 310 10.65 8.92 21.88
CA ARG A 310 12.07 9.17 21.59
C ARG A 310 12.20 10.32 20.60
N ALA A 311 12.54 11.49 21.15
CA ALA A 311 13.31 12.49 20.42
C ALA A 311 14.59 11.82 19.90
N ASP A 312 14.87 12.05 18.62
CA ASP A 312 16.05 11.61 17.89
C ASP A 312 17.34 12.00 18.65
N PRO A 313 18.17 11.04 19.09
CA PRO A 313 19.41 11.34 19.81
C PRO A 313 20.53 11.87 18.89
N ASN A 314 20.29 12.00 17.58
CA ASN A 314 21.33 12.42 16.64
C ASN A 314 21.16 13.83 16.06
N ARG A 315 20.24 14.65 16.61
CA ARG A 315 20.25 16.09 16.32
C ARG A 315 21.31 16.76 17.20
N ARG A 316 22.52 16.92 16.66
CA ARG A 316 23.59 17.75 17.25
C ARG A 316 22.99 19.06 17.76
N ALA A 317 23.01 19.24 19.08
CA ALA A 317 22.78 20.52 19.71
C ALA A 317 23.87 21.48 19.24
N SER A 318 23.49 22.49 18.46
CA SER A 318 24.27 23.72 18.35
C SER A 318 24.29 24.36 19.74
N THR A 319 25.44 24.26 20.39
CA THR A 319 25.75 24.90 21.68
C THR A 319 25.47 26.41 21.62
N PRO A 320 24.74 26.97 22.59
CA PRO A 320 24.73 28.41 22.84
C PRO A 320 26.08 28.78 23.45
N LEU A 321 26.78 29.74 22.84
CA LEU A 321 27.89 30.44 23.48
C LEU A 321 27.27 31.56 24.33
N GLU A 322 27.20 31.36 25.65
CA GLU A 322 27.06 32.45 26.63
C GLU A 322 28.46 32.83 27.14
N ASP A 323 28.83 34.06 26.79
CA ASP A 323 29.38 35.12 27.66
C ASP A 323 30.20 34.70 28.89
N GLY A 324 31.52 34.87 28.76
CA GLY A 324 32.44 35.03 29.88
C GLY A 324 32.77 36.52 30.10
N GLU A 325 32.51 36.98 31.32
CA GLU A 325 32.86 38.31 31.83
C GLU A 325 34.34 38.65 31.67
N SER A 326 34.62 39.89 31.27
CA SER A 326 35.87 40.59 31.59
C SER A 326 35.61 42.08 31.77
N SER A 327 35.88 42.53 32.98
CA SER A 327 35.87 43.92 33.45
C SER A 327 36.85 44.83 32.69
N SER A 328 36.41 46.04 32.32
CA SER A 328 37.17 47.28 32.57
C SER A 328 36.43 48.54 32.08
N GLN A 329 36.23 49.47 33.02
CA GLN A 329 36.31 50.94 32.90
C GLN A 329 35.38 51.71 31.94
N GLY A 330 34.64 52.67 32.54
CA GLY A 330 34.73 54.05 32.06
C GLY A 330 33.46 54.77 31.58
N ARG A 331 32.73 55.37 32.54
CA ARG A 331 32.36 56.81 32.57
C ARG A 331 31.24 57.36 31.64
N THR A 332 30.33 58.08 32.30
CA THR A 332 29.48 59.26 31.92
C THR A 332 28.13 59.10 31.21
N SER A 333 27.07 59.26 32.02
CA SER A 333 26.06 60.34 32.03
C SER A 333 25.57 60.98 30.71
N ARG A 334 24.26 60.87 30.41
CA ARG A 334 23.26 62.00 30.38
C ARG A 334 21.89 61.58 29.81
N GLN A 335 20.83 62.09 30.46
CA GLN A 335 19.54 62.64 29.97
C GLN A 335 19.12 62.30 28.53
N GLY A 336 17.87 61.99 28.15
CA GLY A 336 16.54 62.30 28.70
C GLY A 336 15.59 62.63 27.51
N VAL A 337 14.29 62.50 27.74
CA VAL A 337 13.16 63.12 26.98
C VAL A 337 12.46 62.35 25.82
N SER A 338 11.30 61.79 26.19
CA SER A 338 9.94 61.82 25.58
C SER A 338 9.63 62.61 24.30
N SER A 339 8.86 61.99 23.37
CA SER A 339 7.55 62.46 22.82
C SER A 339 7.05 61.48 21.72
N ARG A 340 5.88 60.81 21.82
CA ARG A 340 4.47 61.19 21.51
C ARG A 340 4.07 61.33 20.02
N HIS A 341 2.90 60.72 19.73
CA HIS A 341 1.93 60.90 18.61
C HIS A 341 2.14 60.07 17.33
N GLY A 342 1.12 59.52 16.65
CA GLY A 342 -0.35 59.53 16.78
C GLY A 342 -0.95 58.53 15.75
N LYS A 343 -1.97 57.76 16.14
CA LYS A 343 -3.41 57.82 15.74
C LYS A 343 -3.77 57.41 14.28
N GLU A 344 -4.63 56.38 14.19
CA GLU A 344 -5.45 55.96 13.04
C GLU A 344 -6.42 57.06 12.57
N PRO A 345 -7.12 56.83 11.42
CA PRO A 345 -8.51 56.36 11.55
C PRO A 345 -9.00 55.39 10.45
N ALA A 346 -10.11 54.72 10.78
CA ALA A 346 -10.98 53.95 9.88
C ALA A 346 -12.11 54.82 9.27
N ALA A 347 -12.63 54.43 8.09
CA ALA A 347 -13.99 54.74 7.62
C ALA A 347 -14.38 53.85 6.42
N SER A 348 -15.68 53.66 6.21
CA SER A 348 -16.33 52.57 5.48
C SER A 348 -17.27 53.06 4.36
N LEU A 349 -17.44 52.21 3.33
CA LEU A 349 -18.62 51.91 2.50
C LEU A 349 -19.31 52.94 1.56
N ASN A 350 -19.60 52.39 0.37
CA ASN A 350 -20.73 52.56 -0.57
C ASN A 350 -20.74 53.65 -1.67
N GLY A 351 -20.65 53.19 -2.94
CA GLY A 351 -21.84 53.09 -3.80
C GLY A 351 -21.84 53.72 -5.21
N THR A 352 -22.01 52.86 -6.24
CA THR A 352 -22.72 53.08 -7.56
C THR A 352 -22.02 53.96 -8.64
N ARG A 353 -22.08 53.76 -9.97
CA ARG A 353 -22.81 52.85 -10.91
C ARG A 353 -22.22 52.96 -12.36
N ALA A 354 -22.41 51.90 -13.15
CA ALA A 354 -22.65 51.82 -14.62
C ALA A 354 -21.54 52.04 -15.68
N GLY A 355 -21.48 51.10 -16.64
CA GLY A 355 -20.92 51.27 -18.00
C GLY A 355 -20.73 49.94 -18.74
N THR A 356 -21.58 49.66 -19.73
CA THR A 356 -21.73 48.43 -20.53
C THR A 356 -20.94 48.44 -21.86
N ASN A 357 -20.56 47.26 -22.37
CA ASN A 357 -20.48 46.79 -23.78
C ASN A 357 -19.59 45.53 -23.79
N GLY A 358 -19.77 44.43 -24.52
CA GLY A 358 -20.57 44.02 -25.68
C GLY A 358 -19.71 42.95 -26.40
N GLN A 359 -20.13 41.68 -26.48
CA GLN A 359 -20.38 40.89 -27.72
C GLN A 359 -19.39 41.12 -28.89
N ALA A 360 -18.97 40.16 -29.71
CA ALA A 360 -19.23 38.73 -29.94
C ALA A 360 -18.25 38.30 -31.06
N HIS A 361 -17.98 37.00 -31.26
CA HIS A 361 -18.33 36.26 -32.50
C HIS A 361 -17.62 34.91 -32.66
N VAL A 362 -18.49 33.92 -32.93
CA VAL A 362 -18.38 32.64 -33.68
C VAL A 362 -17.40 31.58 -33.20
#